data_AF-A0A916ME16-F1
#
_entry.id   AF-A0A916ME16-F1
#
_cell.length_a   1.000
_cell.length_b   1.000
_cell.length_c   1.000
_cell.angle_alpha   90.00
_cell.angle_beta   90.00
_cell.angle_gamma   90.00
#
_symmetry.space_group_name_H-M   'P 1'
#
loop_
_entity.id
_entity.type
_entity.pdbx_description
1 polymer ?
#
loop_
_entity_poly.entity_id
_entity_poly.type
_entity_poly.pdbx_seq_one_letter_code
_entity_poly.pdbx_strand_id
1 'polypeptide(L)' 'MAFSTFDGDADGEPMADINVTPMVDVMLVLLIIFIVTAPMLSHAVKIDLPKASAAVHVEKPDAVRLALNDNGDLYW' A
#
# COMPACT_ATOMS: atom_id res chain seq x y z
N MET A 1 -3.57 -35.32 78.28
CA MET A 1 -2.38 -35.18 77.41
C MET A 1 -2.69 -36.04 76.18
N ALA A 2 -3.27 -35.46 75.12
CA ALA A 2 -2.61 -34.62 74.10
C ALA A 2 -1.69 -35.48 73.22
N PHE A 3 -1.75 -35.49 71.88
CA PHE A 3 -2.38 -34.55 70.95
C PHE A 3 -2.71 -35.26 69.62
N SER A 4 -3.71 -34.74 68.92
CA SER A 4 -3.94 -34.94 67.50
C SER A 4 -3.43 -33.70 66.77
N THR A 5 -2.39 -33.82 65.95
CA THR A 5 -2.23 -33.07 64.70
C THR A 5 -0.90 -33.44 64.06
N PHE A 6 -0.96 -34.01 62.85
CA PHE A 6 -0.12 -33.49 61.78
C PHE A 6 -1.07 -33.24 60.63
N ASP A 7 -1.49 -31.98 60.65
CA ASP A 7 -2.19 -31.21 59.64
C ASP A 7 -1.73 -31.58 58.22
N GLY A 8 -2.70 -31.64 57.33
CA GLY A 8 -2.47 -31.85 55.92
C GLY A 8 -1.82 -30.61 55.35
N ASP A 9 -0.52 -30.65 55.17
CA ASP A 9 0.21 -29.75 54.28
C ASP A 9 -0.08 -30.18 52.83
N ALA A 10 -1.35 -30.09 52.46
CA ALA A 10 -1.73 -29.83 51.08
C ALA A 10 -1.39 -28.37 50.88
N ASP A 11 -0.10 -28.11 50.64
CA ASP A 11 0.42 -26.85 50.17
C ASP A 11 -0.38 -26.50 48.91
N GLY A 12 -1.45 -25.74 49.16
CA GLY A 12 -2.34 -25.21 48.16
C GLY A 12 -1.58 -24.12 47.45
N GLU A 13 -0.72 -24.53 46.52
CA GLU A 13 -0.28 -23.65 45.47
C GLU A 13 -1.56 -23.33 44.67
N PRO A 14 -2.08 -22.09 44.70
CA PRO A 14 -3.12 -21.73 43.78
C PRO A 14 -2.43 -21.70 42.43
N MET A 15 -2.53 -22.80 41.68
CA MET A 15 -2.25 -22.79 40.25
C MET A 15 -3.19 -21.74 39.67
N ALA A 16 -2.68 -20.52 39.55
CA ALA A 16 -3.38 -19.43 38.92
C ALA A 16 -3.55 -19.86 37.47
N ASP A 17 -4.74 -20.34 37.14
CA ASP A 17 -5.13 -20.67 35.78
C ASP A 17 -4.86 -19.41 34.96
N ILE A 18 -3.80 -19.43 34.14
CA ILE A 18 -3.43 -18.27 33.35
C ILE A 18 -4.61 -18.04 32.44
N ASN A 19 -5.16 -16.83 32.43
CA ASN A 19 -6.22 -16.49 31.49
C ASN A 19 -5.67 -16.58 30.06
N VAL A 20 -5.82 -17.77 29.44
CA VAL A 20 -5.34 -18.07 28.08
C VAL A 20 -6.17 -17.33 27.04
N THR A 21 -7.46 -17.08 27.33
CA THR A 21 -8.38 -16.43 26.37
C THR A 21 -7.92 -15.02 25.99
N PRO A 22 -7.56 -14.11 26.94
CA PRO A 22 -6.95 -12.83 26.59
C PRO A 22 -5.59 -12.95 25.87
N MET A 23 -4.77 -13.95 26.20
CA MET A 23 -3.46 -14.13 25.56
C MET A 23 -3.60 -14.53 24.09
N VAL A 24 -4.50 -15.46 23.80
CA VAL A 24 -4.76 -15.91 22.43
C VAL A 24 -5.36 -14.79 21.58
N ASP A 25 -6.24 -13.95 22.15
CA ASP A 25 -6.80 -12.78 21.45
C ASP A 25 -5.70 -11.82 20.95
N VAL A 26 -4.75 -11.46 21.81
CA VAL A 26 -3.61 -10.61 21.43
C VAL A 26 -2.77 -11.28 20.33
N MET A 27 -2.52 -12.57 20.43
CA MET A 27 -1.74 -13.30 19.41
C MET A 27 -2.48 -13.37 18.07
N LEU A 28 -3.80 -13.58 18.08
CA LEU A 28 -4.64 -13.59 16.87
C LEU A 28 -4.69 -12.22 16.21
N VAL A 29 -4.78 -11.14 16.99
CA VAL A 29 -4.69 -9.76 16.48
C VAL A 29 -3.37 -9.53 15.75
N LEU A 30 -2.24 -9.96 16.32
CA LEU A 30 -0.93 -9.85 15.66
C LEU A 30 -0.86 -10.62 14.34
N LEU A 31 -1.45 -11.82 14.28
CA LEU A 31 -1.53 -12.61 13.04
C LEU A 31 -2.37 -11.89 11.97
N ILE A 32 -3.51 -11.33 12.34
CA ILE A 32 -4.36 -10.56 11.41
C ILE A 32 -3.61 -9.35 10.86
N ILE A 33 -2.87 -8.62 11.70
CA ILE A 33 -2.06 -7.48 11.25
C ILE A 33 -1.04 -7.92 10.18
N PHE A 34 -0.34 -9.03 10.39
CA PHE A 34 0.60 -9.55 9.41
C PHE A 34 -0.08 -10.01 8.11
N ILE A 35 -1.24 -10.68 8.21
CA ILE A 35 -2.02 -11.10 7.03
C ILE A 35 -2.46 -9.89 6.20
N VAL A 36 -2.95 -8.83 6.84
CA VAL A 36 -3.47 -7.62 6.16
C VAL A 36 -2.35 -6.78 5.54
N THR A 37 -1.18 -6.72 6.17
CA THR A 37 -0.04 -5.92 5.66
C THR A 37 0.75 -6.63 4.55
N ALA A 38 0.74 -7.96 4.49
CA ALA A 38 1.39 -8.74 3.43
C ALA A 38 1.00 -8.34 1.98
N PRO A 39 -0.29 -8.18 1.60
CA PRO A 39 -0.67 -7.77 0.25
C PRO A 39 -0.21 -6.35 -0.11
N MET A 40 -0.01 -5.45 0.87
CA MET A 40 0.42 -4.07 0.63
C MET A 40 1.82 -3.98 0.02
N LEU A 41 2.69 -4.96 0.24
CA LEU A 41 4.04 -5.00 -0.35
C LEU A 41 4.03 -5.20 -1.87
N SER A 42 2.92 -5.65 -2.47
CA SER A 42 2.86 -6.03 -3.87
C SER A 42 2.38 -4.92 -4.83
N HIS A 43 1.82 -3.83 -4.32
CA HIS A 43 1.20 -2.78 -5.14
C HIS A 43 2.15 -1.59 -5.40
N ALA A 44 3.35 -1.85 -5.90
CA ALA A 44 4.15 -0.82 -6.54
C ALA A 44 3.67 -0.68 -8.00
N VAL A 45 2.61 0.10 -8.22
CA VAL A 45 2.16 0.44 -9.57
C VAL A 45 3.29 1.21 -10.25
N LYS A 46 3.92 0.60 -11.27
CA LYS A 46 4.86 1.31 -12.14
C LYS A 46 4.08 2.39 -12.88
N ILE A 47 4.23 3.63 -12.45
CA ILE A 47 3.73 4.79 -13.17
C ILE A 47 4.80 5.18 -14.19
N ASP A 48 4.55 4.89 -15.46
CA ASP A 48 5.35 5.42 -16.54
C ASP A 48 5.00 6.90 -16.73
N LEU A 49 5.95 7.77 -16.36
CA LEU A 49 5.80 9.20 -16.59
C LEU A 49 5.88 9.49 -18.10
N PRO A 50 4.87 10.15 -18.70
CA PRO A 50 4.93 10.52 -20.10
C PRO A 50 6.08 11.50 -20.32
N LYS A 51 6.98 11.16 -21.22
CA LYS A 51 8.06 12.08 -21.63
C LYS A 51 7.43 13.19 -22.46
N ALA A 52 7.61 14.44 -22.01
CA ALA A 52 7.20 15.59 -22.78
C ALA A 52 7.99 15.61 -24.10
N SER A 53 7.30 15.34 -25.20
CA SER A 53 7.84 15.55 -26.54
C SER A 53 7.76 17.05 -26.83
N ALA A 54 8.89 17.74 -26.73
CA ALA A 54 9.06 19.07 -27.32
C ALA A 54 9.20 18.89 -28.84
N ALA A 55 8.16 18.39 -29.50
CA ALA A 55 8.07 18.51 -30.94
C ALA A 55 7.93 19.99 -31.23
N VAL A 56 8.89 20.56 -31.96
CA VAL A 56 8.76 21.92 -32.48
C VAL A 56 7.45 21.97 -33.25
N HIS A 57 6.49 22.73 -32.72
CA HIS A 57 5.24 22.98 -33.41
C HIS A 57 5.59 23.84 -34.61
N VAL A 58 5.79 23.21 -35.77
CA VAL A 58 5.93 23.93 -37.03
C VAL A 58 4.53 24.47 -37.32
N GLU A 59 4.29 25.73 -36.97
CA GLU A 59 3.06 26.41 -37.33
C GLU A 59 2.94 26.37 -38.85
N LYS A 60 1.94 25.63 -39.32
CA LYS A 60 1.58 25.63 -40.73
C LYS A 60 0.87 26.95 -40.99
N PRO A 61 1.27 27.72 -42.01
CA PRO A 61 0.60 28.98 -42.33
C PRO A 61 -0.90 28.75 -42.53
N ASP A 62 -1.74 29.54 -41.85
CA ASP A 62 -3.21 29.45 -41.94
C ASP A 62 -3.72 29.70 -43.36
N ALA A 63 -2.97 30.44 -44.18
CA ALA A 63 -3.30 30.68 -45.57
C ALA A 63 -2.04 30.86 -46.41
N VAL A 64 -1.97 30.14 -47.53
CA VAL A 64 -0.98 30.37 -48.59
C VAL A 64 -1.62 31.30 -49.62
N ARG A 65 -1.03 32.48 -49.84
CA ARG A 65 -1.52 33.45 -50.82
C ARG A 65 -0.80 33.22 -52.14
N LEU A 66 -1.52 32.72 -53.12
CA LEU A 66 -1.03 32.57 -54.49
C LEU A 66 -1.56 33.74 -55.31
N ALA A 67 -0.67 34.46 -56.00
CA ALA A 67 -1.04 35.48 -56.98
C ALA A 67 -0.53 35.08 -58.36
N LEU A 68 -1.35 35.27 -59.37
CA LEU A 68 -1.00 35.06 -60.78
C LEU A 68 -1.06 36.43 -61.46
N ASN A 69 -0.01 36.82 -62.18
CA ASN A 69 -0.06 38.00 -63.02
C ASN A 69 -0.59 37.65 -64.43
N ASP A 70 -0.89 38.69 -65.22
CA ASP A 70 -1.42 38.52 -66.59
C ASP A 70 -0.41 37.88 -67.57
N ASN A 71 0.87 37.81 -67.19
CA ASN A 71 1.92 37.13 -67.94
C ASN A 71 2.03 35.63 -67.61
N GLY A 72 1.22 35.15 -66.65
CA GLY A 72 1.24 33.76 -66.19
C GLY A 72 2.32 33.47 -65.14
N ASP A 73 3.00 34.49 -64.60
CA ASP A 73 3.95 34.31 -63.51
C ASP A 73 3.22 34.12 -62.18
N LEU A 74 3.64 33.09 -61.45
CA LEU A 74 3.12 32.70 -60.15
C LEU A 74 3.96 33.32 -59.03
N TYR A 75 3.31 33.93 -58.06
CA TYR A 75 3.88 34.45 -56.82
C TYR A 75 3.23 33.73 -55.63
N TRP A 76 4.03 33.30 -54.65
CA TRP A 76 3.57 32.65 -53.42
C TRP A 76 4.13 33.32 -52.17
#